data_AF-A0A498EQQ0-F1
#
_entry.id   AF-A0A498EQQ0-F1
#
_cell.length_a   1.000
_cell.length_b   1.000
_cell.length_c   1.000
_cell.angle_alpha   90.00
_cell.angle_beta   90.00
_cell.angle_gamma   90.00
#
_symmetry.space_group_name_H-M   'P 1'
#
loop_
_entity.id
_entity.type
_entity.pdbx_description
1 polymer ?
#
loop_
_entity_poly.entity_id
_entity_poly.type
_entity_poly.pdbx_seq_one_letter_code
_entity_poly.pdbx_strand_id
1 'polypeptide(L)' 'MSDENSTDDDTTGPTDQVRTSVEVDRQLWRQVRAEAVGEGKNVSEKLEEILEDYFGDDST' A
#
# COMPACT_ATOMS: atom_id res chain seq x y z
N MET A 1 -6.98 -8.18 33.25
CA MET A 1 -7.18 -8.61 31.86
C MET A 1 -6.37 -7.63 31.03
N SER A 2 -5.28 -8.11 30.46
CA SER A 2 -4.34 -7.32 29.70
C SER A 2 -4.59 -7.65 28.24
N ASP A 3 -4.83 -6.64 27.41
CA ASP A 3 -4.48 -6.57 25.98
C ASP A 3 -4.85 -5.15 25.53
N GLU A 4 -4.09 -4.19 26.06
CA GLU A 4 -4.14 -2.79 25.61
C GLU A 4 -3.38 -2.78 24.27
N ASN A 5 -4.14 -2.78 23.17
CA ASN A 5 -3.63 -2.67 21.81
C ASN A 5 -3.06 -1.24 21.62
N SER A 6 -1.83 -1.02 22.06
CA SER A 6 -1.05 0.15 21.70
C SER A 6 -0.80 0.13 20.20
N THR A 7 -1.65 0.85 19.47
CA THR A 7 -1.31 1.29 18.12
C THR A 7 -0.24 2.36 18.30
N ASP A 8 1.01 1.91 18.28
CA ASP A 8 2.20 2.74 18.22
C ASP A 8 2.19 3.44 16.85
N ASP A 9 1.46 4.54 16.76
CA ASP A 9 1.47 5.45 15.62
C ASP A 9 2.65 6.41 15.81
N ASP A 10 3.87 5.85 15.82
CA ASP A 10 5.10 6.63 15.74
C ASP A 10 5.48 6.76 14.26
N THR A 11 4.78 7.67 13.55
CA THR A 11 5.18 8.08 12.20
C THR A 11 5.57 9.56 12.22
N THR A 12 6.80 9.77 12.65
CA THR A 12 7.52 11.04 12.57
C THR A 12 7.78 11.42 11.10
N GLY A 13 7.06 12.43 10.59
CA GLY A 13 7.39 13.19 9.36
C GLY A 13 6.16 13.50 8.49
N PRO A 14 6.08 14.67 7.80
CA PRO A 14 5.06 14.90 6.79
C PRO A 14 5.43 14.07 5.57
N THR A 15 5.10 12.78 5.58
CA THR A 15 5.05 12.01 4.35
C THR A 15 3.79 12.48 3.61
N ASP A 16 3.92 12.91 2.36
CA ASP A 16 2.79 13.16 1.43
C ASP A 16 1.99 11.86 1.12
N GLN A 17 2.09 10.85 1.99
CA GLN A 17 1.47 9.55 1.84
C GLN A 17 0.21 9.47 2.69
N VAL A 18 -0.90 9.15 2.05
CA VAL A 18 -2.18 8.93 2.71
C VAL A 18 -2.37 7.43 2.96
N ARG A 19 -2.56 7.05 4.23
CA ARG A 19 -2.92 5.67 4.58
C ARG A 19 -4.38 5.42 4.22
N THR A 20 -4.61 4.55 3.24
CA THR A 20 -5.95 4.16 2.80
C THR A 20 -6.13 2.64 2.87
N SER A 21 -7.36 2.23 3.16
CA SER A 21 -7.78 0.83 3.08
C SER A 21 -8.68 0.68 1.86
N VAL A 22 -8.29 -0.19 0.92
CA VAL A 22 -9.04 -0.44 -0.31
C VAL A 22 -9.53 -1.88 -0.36
N GLU A 23 -10.76 -2.07 -0.83
CA GLU A 23 -11.30 -3.40 -1.09
C GLU A 23 -10.93 -3.83 -2.51
N VAL A 24 -10.27 -4.97 -2.63
CA VAL A 24 -9.77 -5.50 -3.91
C VAL A 24 -10.21 -6.95 -4.03
N ASP A 25 -10.46 -7.40 -5.26
CA ASP A 25 -10.69 -8.82 -5.52
C ASP A 25 -9.52 -9.68 -5.00
N ARG A 26 -9.85 -10.84 -4.42
CA ARG A 26 -8.87 -11.72 -3.79
C ARG A 26 -7.85 -12.26 -4.79
N GLN A 27 -8.25 -12.53 -6.03
CA GLN A 27 -7.35 -13.05 -7.07
C GLN A 27 -6.41 -11.94 -7.52
N LEU A 28 -6.92 -10.73 -7.74
CA LEU A 28 -6.10 -9.55 -8.04
C LEU A 28 -5.09 -9.26 -6.94
N TRP A 29 -5.51 -9.25 -5.68
CA TRP A 29 -4.61 -9.01 -4.55
C TRP A 29 -3.49 -10.06 -4.45
N ARG A 30 -3.79 -11.33 -4.74
CA ARG A 30 -2.78 -12.40 -4.79
C ARG A 30 -1.75 -12.15 -5.87
N GLN A 31 -2.18 -11.67 -7.04
CA GLN A 31 -1.28 -11.35 -8.15
C GLN A 31 -0.36 -10.18 -7.79
N VAL A 32 -0.91 -9.07 -7.33
CA VAL A 32 -0.12 -7.90 -6.89
C VAL A 32 0.89 -8.28 -5.82
N ARG A 33 0.46 -9.08 -4.82
CA ARG A 33 1.36 -9.57 -3.77
C ARG A 33 2.46 -10.48 -4.32
N ALA A 34 2.14 -11.39 -5.24
CA ALA A 34 3.13 -12.29 -5.82
C ALA A 34 4.19 -11.53 -6.62
N GLU A 35 3.78 -10.50 -7.36
CA GLU A 35 4.66 -9.64 -8.14
C GLU A 35 5.58 -8.80 -7.24
N ALA A 36 5.01 -8.15 -6.22
CA ALA A 36 5.78 -7.41 -5.21
C ALA A 36 6.86 -8.28 -4.54
N VAL A 37 6.49 -9.51 -4.13
CA VAL A 37 7.43 -10.47 -3.55
C VAL A 37 8.48 -10.92 -4.55
N GLY A 38 8.11 -11.11 -5.82
CA GLY A 38 9.05 -11.47 -6.90
C GLY A 38 10.09 -10.39 -7.17
N GLU A 39 9.72 -9.12 -6.99
CA GLU A 39 10.60 -7.96 -7.14
C GLU A 39 11.35 -7.59 -5.85
N GLY A 40 11.04 -8.23 -4.71
CA GLY A 40 11.62 -7.91 -3.41
C GLY A 40 11.12 -6.58 -2.79
N LYS A 41 9.95 -6.10 -3.21
CA LYS A 41 9.33 -4.84 -2.76
C LYS A 41 8.16 -5.09 -1.82
N ASN A 42 7.75 -4.06 -1.09
CA ASN A 42 6.50 -4.10 -0.33
C ASN A 42 5.28 -4.03 -1.26
N VAL A 43 4.17 -4.63 -0.82
CA VAL A 43 2.92 -4.62 -1.59
C VAL A 43 2.39 -3.19 -1.77
N SER A 44 2.63 -2.29 -0.81
CA SER A 44 2.28 -0.87 -0.92
C SER A 44 3.06 -0.16 -2.01
N GLU A 45 4.36 -0.44 -2.16
CA GLU A 45 5.20 0.13 -3.24
C GLU A 45 4.71 -0.36 -4.60
N LYS A 46 4.39 -1.66 -4.71
CA LYS A 46 3.86 -2.21 -5.96
C LYS A 46 2.47 -1.67 -6.31
N LEU A 47 1.63 -1.44 -5.30
CA LEU A 47 0.32 -0.82 -5.49
C LEU A 47 0.45 0.63 -5.95
N GLU A 48 1.38 1.39 -5.38
CA GLU A 48 1.67 2.77 -5.80
C GLU A 48 2.09 2.84 -7.26
N GLU A 49 3.01 1.96 -7.71
CA GLU A 49 3.42 1.89 -9.13
C GLU A 49 2.22 1.67 -10.07
N ILE A 50 1.27 0.82 -9.67
CA ILE A 50 0.05 0.57 -10.44
C ILE A 50 -0.85 1.81 -10.42
N LEU A 51 -1.01 2.48 -9.28
CA LEU A 51 -1.81 3.70 -9.20
C LEU A 51 -1.20 4.84 -10.03
N GLU A 52 0.12 4.98 -10.02
CA GLU A 52 0.84 5.97 -10.82
C GLU A 52 0.76 5.67 -12.32
N ASP A 53 0.84 4.40 -12.74
CA ASP A 53 0.64 4.01 -14.15
C ASP A 53 -0.77 4.36 -14.66
N TYR A 54 -1.79 4.18 -13.81
CA TYR A 54 -3.19 4.41 -14.20
C TYR A 54 -3.67 5.86 -14.04
N PHE A 55 -3.16 6.58 -13.04
CA PHE A 55 -3.63 7.93 -12.68
C PHE A 55 -2.56 9.02 -12.85
N GLY A 56 -1.29 8.67 -13.00
CA GLY A 56 -0.17 9.61 -13.10
C GLY A 56 -0.05 10.31 -14.46
N ASP A 57 -0.71 9.81 -15.51
CA ASP A 57 -0.70 10.42 -16.86
C ASP A 57 -1.80 11.50 -17.03
N ASP A 58 -2.70 11.70 -16.06
CA ASP A 58 -3.82 12.67 -16.14
C ASP A 58 -3.42 14.10 -15.66
N SER A 59 -2.21 14.54 -16.01
CA SER A 59 -1.78 15.93 -15.85
C SER A 59 -1.23 16.47 -17.17
N THR A 60 -2.12 16.68 -18.14
CA THR A 60 -1.91 17.47 -19.37
C THR A 60 -2.95 18.57 -19.47
#